data_AF-A0A832GYI2-F1
#
_entry.id   AF-A0A832GYI2-F1
#
_cell.length_a   1.000
_cell.length_b   1.000
_cell.length_c   1.000
_cell.angle_alpha   90.00
_cell.angle_beta   90.00
_cell.angle_gamma   90.00
#
_symmetry.space_group_name_H-M   'P 1'
#
loop_
_entity.id
_entity.type
_entity.pdbx_description
1 polymer ?
#
loop_
_entity_poly.entity_id
_entity_poly.type
_entity_poly.pdbx_seq_one_letter_code
_entity_poly.pdbx_strand_id
1 'polypeptide(L)'
;MSEEHLVDNSPSISLDIKIGDKKGYIRMSSIYGSYNYVSDLEIKPNTMAEFYCPHCHGLMNTDIPCDVCKAPMVPFYLDIGGKVAVCSKAGCKNHFVEFEDLSNALTKFYEDFGFQAKHEHENIEEAFAIPVEDEETHTEIIASGSFLQTYCPHCKRSMIESDMLKLKIINDNNESGYILLSPFLNVFSTKSTIFLQEDKVIKDIKCPHCDTSLIIKDKQCEVCKSPVAAVSISARTRLIDFYICSKKGCRWHGLSEDDMNEIKLEDSLEW
;
A
#
# COMPACT_ATOMS: atom_id res chain seq x y z
N MET A 1 -11.17 -21.19 -1.86
CA MET A 1 -12.15 -20.92 -0.78
C MET A 1 -13.44 -21.68 -1.05
N SER A 2 -14.30 -21.87 -0.05
CA SER A 2 -15.60 -22.56 -0.17
C SER A 2 -16.75 -21.61 0.14
N GLU A 3 -17.54 -21.24 -0.86
CA GLU A 3 -18.72 -20.35 -0.72
C GLU A 3 -19.90 -21.02 0.00
N GLU A 4 -20.05 -22.35 -0.14
CA GLU A 4 -21.20 -23.09 0.40
C GLU A 4 -21.07 -23.42 1.89
N HIS A 5 -19.86 -23.39 2.41
CA HIS A 5 -19.55 -23.79 3.78
C HIS A 5 -18.92 -22.62 4.51
N LEU A 6 -19.74 -21.95 5.31
CA LEU A 6 -19.35 -20.74 6.01
C LEU A 6 -18.71 -21.07 7.36
N VAL A 7 -17.72 -20.26 7.74
CA VAL A 7 -17.20 -20.13 9.10
C VAL A 7 -17.22 -18.64 9.42
N ASP A 8 -17.70 -18.26 10.60
CA ASP A 8 -17.97 -16.85 10.95
C ASP A 8 -18.86 -16.12 9.95
N ASN A 9 -19.86 -16.82 9.41
CA ASN A 9 -20.78 -16.33 8.37
C ASN A 9 -20.08 -15.84 7.08
N SER A 10 -18.82 -16.25 6.87
CA SER A 10 -18.02 -15.91 5.69
C SER A 10 -17.53 -17.17 4.98
N PRO A 11 -17.29 -17.12 3.65
CA PRO A 11 -16.73 -18.24 2.90
C PRO A 11 -15.45 -18.76 3.55
N SER A 12 -15.35 -20.08 3.75
CA SER A 12 -14.26 -20.67 4.54
C SER A 12 -13.04 -21.06 3.70
N ILE A 13 -11.89 -21.12 4.36
CA ILE A 13 -10.67 -21.70 3.80
C ILE A 13 -10.73 -23.22 4.03
N SER A 14 -10.98 -23.97 2.97
CA SER A 14 -11.03 -25.44 3.01
C SER A 14 -9.67 -26.04 2.71
N LEU A 15 -9.21 -26.97 3.53
CA LEU A 15 -7.94 -27.67 3.38
C LEU A 15 -8.10 -29.14 3.77
N ASP A 16 -7.30 -30.00 3.15
CA ASP A 16 -7.12 -31.37 3.61
C ASP A 16 -6.11 -31.39 4.76
N ILE A 17 -6.40 -32.13 5.82
CA ILE A 17 -5.48 -32.28 6.96
C ILE A 17 -5.17 -33.73 7.26
N LYS A 18 -3.99 -33.96 7.84
CA LYS A 18 -3.60 -35.24 8.43
C LYS A 18 -3.02 -35.02 9.83
N ILE A 19 -3.53 -35.79 10.79
CA ILE A 19 -3.06 -35.78 12.18
C ILE A 19 -2.74 -37.23 12.57
N GLY A 20 -1.46 -37.54 12.73
CA GLY A 20 -1.00 -38.93 12.85
C GLY A 20 -1.39 -39.73 11.61
N ASP A 21 -2.11 -40.82 11.76
CA ASP A 21 -2.57 -41.67 10.65
C ASP A 21 -3.96 -41.30 10.11
N LYS A 22 -4.64 -40.31 10.71
CA LYS A 22 -5.99 -39.90 10.33
C LYS A 22 -5.93 -38.77 9.31
N LYS A 23 -6.65 -38.93 8.20
CA LYS A 23 -6.88 -37.90 7.19
C LYS A 23 -8.32 -37.39 7.30
N GLY A 24 -8.51 -36.11 7.03
CA GLY A 24 -9.81 -35.46 7.00
C GLY A 24 -9.70 -34.08 6.39
N TYR A 25 -10.65 -33.21 6.69
CA TYR A 25 -10.67 -31.84 6.22
C TYR A 25 -10.81 -30.85 7.38
N ILE A 26 -10.31 -29.65 7.15
CA ILE A 26 -10.59 -28.49 7.99
C ILE A 26 -11.14 -27.37 7.12
N ARG A 27 -12.13 -26.66 7.66
CA ARG A 27 -12.64 -25.40 7.14
C ARG A 27 -12.36 -24.34 8.18
N MET A 28 -11.45 -23.43 7.88
CA MET A 28 -11.05 -22.35 8.76
C MET A 28 -11.77 -21.06 8.39
N SER A 29 -11.92 -20.16 9.35
CA SER A 29 -12.35 -18.79 9.07
C SER A 29 -11.43 -18.12 8.07
N SER A 30 -12.01 -17.34 7.16
CA SER A 30 -11.28 -16.43 6.27
C SER A 30 -11.01 -15.06 6.88
N ILE A 31 -11.57 -14.79 8.07
CA ILE A 31 -11.38 -13.55 8.79
C ILE A 31 -10.04 -13.60 9.53
N TYR A 32 -9.15 -12.67 9.20
CA TYR A 32 -7.86 -12.55 9.87
C TYR A 32 -8.03 -12.33 11.38
N GLY A 33 -7.29 -13.09 12.19
CA GLY A 33 -7.41 -13.09 13.66
C GLY A 33 -8.54 -13.96 14.22
N SER A 34 -9.40 -14.55 13.39
CA SER A 34 -10.32 -15.60 13.84
C SER A 34 -9.62 -16.95 13.89
N TYR A 35 -9.88 -17.69 14.96
CA TYR A 35 -9.38 -19.06 15.16
C TYR A 35 -10.49 -20.09 15.07
N ASN A 36 -11.66 -19.68 14.58
CA ASN A 36 -12.80 -20.58 14.42
C ASN A 36 -12.57 -21.49 13.22
N TYR A 37 -12.95 -22.75 13.37
CA TYR A 37 -12.87 -23.73 12.31
C TYR A 37 -13.91 -24.84 12.54
N VAL A 38 -14.20 -25.57 11.48
CA VAL A 38 -14.97 -26.81 11.49
C VAL A 38 -14.08 -27.90 10.90
N SER A 39 -14.02 -29.06 11.55
CA SER A 39 -13.20 -30.20 11.14
C SER A 39 -13.99 -31.48 11.32
N ASP A 40 -13.79 -32.45 10.44
CA ASP A 40 -14.30 -33.82 10.63
C ASP A 40 -13.42 -34.65 11.58
N LEU A 41 -12.18 -34.22 11.79
CA LEU A 41 -11.28 -34.77 12.79
C LEU A 41 -11.41 -34.05 14.13
N GLU A 42 -11.35 -34.81 15.22
CA GLU A 42 -11.12 -34.27 16.56
C GLU A 42 -9.66 -33.78 16.66
N ILE A 43 -9.47 -32.46 16.75
CA ILE A 43 -8.15 -31.83 16.85
C ILE A 43 -7.83 -31.58 18.32
N LYS A 44 -6.98 -32.44 18.91
CA LYS A 44 -6.56 -32.28 20.31
C LYS A 44 -5.52 -31.16 20.45
N PRO A 45 -5.53 -30.40 21.56
CA PRO A 45 -4.49 -29.41 21.83
C PRO A 45 -3.08 -30.01 21.75
N ASN A 46 -2.12 -29.21 21.29
CA ASN A 46 -0.71 -29.57 21.10
C ASN A 46 -0.42 -30.62 20.03
N THR A 47 -1.41 -31.05 19.24
CA THR A 47 -1.15 -31.93 18.09
C THR A 47 -0.61 -31.14 16.90
N MET A 48 0.21 -31.82 16.08
CA MET A 48 0.71 -31.29 14.82
C MET A 48 -0.17 -31.78 13.68
N ALA A 49 -0.64 -30.86 12.85
CA ALA A 49 -1.36 -31.18 11.62
C ALA A 49 -0.47 -30.96 10.40
N GLU A 50 -0.48 -31.91 9.49
CA GLU A 50 -0.03 -31.72 8.11
C GLU A 50 -1.21 -31.16 7.31
N PHE A 51 -0.99 -30.09 6.57
CA PHE A 51 -1.97 -29.42 5.73
C PHE A 51 -1.65 -29.66 4.27
N TYR A 52 -2.69 -29.90 3.49
CA TYR A 52 -2.60 -30.23 2.08
C TYR A 52 -3.57 -29.37 1.29
N CYS A 53 -3.13 -28.92 0.12
CA CYS A 53 -3.98 -28.17 -0.80
C CYS A 53 -5.12 -29.09 -1.29
N PRO A 54 -6.40 -28.70 -1.17
CA PRO A 54 -7.53 -29.56 -1.55
C PRO A 54 -7.64 -29.78 -3.07
N HIS A 55 -6.89 -29.02 -3.88
CA HIS A 55 -6.92 -29.09 -5.34
C HIS A 55 -5.84 -30.00 -5.92
N CYS A 56 -4.62 -29.94 -5.38
CA CYS A 56 -3.48 -30.71 -5.89
C CYS A 56 -2.93 -31.74 -4.89
N HIS A 57 -3.44 -31.73 -3.65
CA HIS A 57 -2.99 -32.55 -2.51
C HIS A 57 -1.48 -32.40 -2.19
N GLY A 58 -0.87 -31.29 -2.60
CA GLY A 58 0.49 -30.94 -2.22
C GLY A 58 0.59 -30.55 -0.76
N LEU A 59 1.66 -30.99 -0.08
CA LEU A 59 1.96 -30.62 1.30
C LEU A 59 2.25 -29.12 1.40
N MET A 60 1.59 -28.45 2.33
CA MET A 60 1.70 -27.00 2.51
C MET A 60 2.60 -26.60 3.69
N ASN A 61 2.85 -27.49 4.65
CA ASN A 61 3.77 -27.19 5.76
C ASN A 61 5.16 -26.83 5.22
N THR A 62 5.77 -25.80 5.80
CA THR A 62 7.12 -25.33 5.44
C THR A 62 8.12 -25.60 6.56
N ASP A 63 9.41 -25.53 6.23
CA ASP A 63 10.49 -25.63 7.21
C ASP A 63 10.67 -24.33 8.03
N ILE A 64 9.85 -23.30 7.79
CA ILE A 64 9.87 -22.04 8.55
C ILE A 64 9.23 -22.30 9.93
N PRO A 65 9.98 -22.17 11.04
CA PRO A 65 9.47 -22.44 12.36
C PRO A 65 8.63 -21.27 12.90
N CYS A 66 7.55 -21.60 13.62
CA CYS A 66 6.76 -20.65 14.38
C CYS A 66 7.59 -20.00 15.48
N ASP A 67 7.53 -18.67 15.61
CA ASP A 67 8.32 -17.95 16.62
C ASP A 67 7.94 -18.29 18.06
N VAL A 68 6.68 -18.67 18.28
CA VAL A 68 6.14 -19.00 19.60
C VAL A 68 6.40 -20.44 20.01
N CYS A 69 6.09 -21.41 19.14
CA CYS A 69 6.11 -22.83 19.51
C CYS A 69 7.05 -23.71 18.67
N LYS A 70 7.74 -23.11 17.70
CA LYS A 70 8.70 -23.76 16.79
C LYS A 70 8.12 -24.85 15.87
N ALA A 71 6.79 -24.96 15.82
CA ALA A 71 6.10 -25.81 14.84
C ALA A 71 6.23 -25.25 13.41
N PRO A 72 6.15 -26.10 12.38
CA PRO A 72 6.06 -25.67 10.98
C PRO A 72 4.94 -24.65 10.74
N MET A 73 5.20 -23.67 9.88
CA MET A 73 4.19 -22.72 9.41
C MET A 73 3.57 -23.18 8.09
N VAL A 74 2.30 -22.83 7.87
CA VAL A 74 1.51 -23.18 6.69
C VAL A 74 1.12 -21.88 5.96
N PRO A 75 1.72 -21.58 4.79
CA PRO A 75 1.44 -20.37 4.03
C PRO A 75 0.23 -20.55 3.10
N PHE A 76 -0.57 -19.49 3.02
CA PHE A 76 -1.63 -19.28 2.05
C PHE A 76 -1.27 -18.05 1.23
N TYR A 77 -1.08 -18.24 -0.08
CA TYR A 77 -0.80 -17.13 -0.98
C TYR A 77 -2.10 -16.40 -1.31
N LEU A 78 -2.07 -15.07 -1.22
CA LEU A 78 -3.22 -14.23 -1.51
C LEU A 78 -3.22 -13.84 -2.98
N ASP A 79 -4.39 -13.81 -3.62
CA ASP A 79 -4.53 -13.43 -5.03
C ASP A 79 -4.03 -12.01 -5.32
N ILE A 80 -4.04 -11.15 -4.30
CA ILE A 80 -3.63 -9.75 -4.38
C ILE A 80 -2.13 -9.53 -4.12
N GLY A 81 -1.38 -10.62 -3.92
CA GLY A 81 0.02 -10.60 -3.54
C GLY A 81 0.24 -10.74 -2.02
N GLY A 82 1.38 -11.29 -1.65
CA GLY A 82 1.70 -11.66 -0.27
C GLY A 82 1.16 -13.02 0.14
N LYS A 83 1.41 -13.39 1.40
CA LYS A 83 0.99 -14.65 2.00
C LYS A 83 0.58 -14.45 3.46
N VAL A 84 -0.39 -15.24 3.91
CA VAL A 84 -0.71 -15.42 5.32
C VAL A 84 -0.15 -16.76 5.77
N ALA A 85 0.64 -16.79 6.83
CA ALA A 85 1.16 -18.03 7.38
C ALA A 85 0.54 -18.32 8.75
N VAL A 86 0.02 -19.53 8.93
CA VAL A 86 -0.57 -19.99 10.20
C VAL A 86 0.25 -21.13 10.81
N CYS A 87 0.30 -21.19 12.14
CA CYS A 87 0.98 -22.26 12.85
C CYS A 87 0.26 -23.59 12.69
N SER A 88 0.98 -24.67 12.36
CA SER A 88 0.39 -26.01 12.18
C SER A 88 0.08 -26.75 13.48
N LYS A 89 0.42 -26.17 14.64
CA LYS A 89 0.20 -26.79 15.96
C LYS A 89 -1.13 -26.35 16.56
N ALA A 90 -1.99 -27.31 16.85
CA ALA A 90 -3.26 -27.08 17.52
C ALA A 90 -3.08 -26.38 18.88
N GLY A 91 -3.78 -25.27 19.08
CA GLY A 91 -3.69 -24.43 20.28
C GLY A 91 -2.63 -23.32 20.21
N CYS A 92 -1.80 -23.26 19.16
CA CYS A 92 -0.97 -22.10 18.90
C CYS A 92 -1.73 -21.10 18.03
N LYS A 93 -1.88 -19.87 18.53
CA LYS A 93 -2.57 -18.77 17.83
C LYS A 93 -1.63 -17.91 16.98
N ASN A 94 -0.35 -18.26 16.91
CA ASN A 94 0.61 -17.47 16.14
C ASN A 94 0.32 -17.60 14.64
N HIS A 95 0.22 -16.46 13.98
CA HIS A 95 0.04 -16.32 12.54
C HIS A 95 0.60 -14.96 12.14
N PHE A 96 1.01 -14.81 10.87
CA PHE A 96 1.52 -13.55 10.36
C PHE A 96 1.10 -13.35 8.90
N VAL A 97 0.99 -12.09 8.51
CA VAL A 97 0.88 -11.70 7.10
C VAL A 97 2.23 -11.17 6.66
N GLU A 98 2.69 -11.64 5.51
CA GLU A 98 3.88 -11.15 4.84
C GLU A 98 3.46 -10.66 3.46
N PHE A 99 3.78 -9.41 3.14
CA PHE A 99 3.54 -8.84 1.83
C PHE A 99 4.86 -8.83 1.06
N GLU A 100 4.83 -9.29 -0.19
CA GLU A 100 5.99 -9.14 -1.08
C GLU A 100 6.26 -7.67 -1.39
N ASP A 101 5.20 -6.89 -1.54
CA ASP A 101 5.24 -5.45 -1.72
C ASP A 101 4.20 -4.80 -0.80
N LEU A 102 4.68 -4.23 0.31
CA LEU A 102 3.87 -3.56 1.31
C LEU A 102 3.10 -2.36 0.72
N SER A 103 3.66 -1.69 -0.29
CA SER A 103 3.03 -0.55 -0.95
C SER A 103 1.79 -0.98 -1.73
N ASN A 104 1.81 -2.14 -2.39
CA ASN A 104 0.66 -2.67 -3.10
C ASN A 104 -0.45 -3.13 -2.14
N ALA A 105 -0.07 -3.76 -1.03
CA ALA A 105 -1.02 -4.19 -0.01
C ALA A 105 -1.74 -3.01 0.65
N LEU A 106 -1.00 -1.96 0.99
CA LEU A 106 -1.55 -0.71 1.52
C LEU A 106 -2.44 -0.01 0.48
N THR A 107 -1.99 0.07 -0.77
CA THR A 107 -2.79 0.67 -1.87
C THR A 107 -4.14 -0.03 -1.99
N LYS A 108 -4.15 -1.37 -2.01
CA LYS A 108 -5.39 -2.14 -2.12
C LYS A 108 -6.28 -2.00 -0.89
N PHE A 109 -5.70 -1.99 0.31
CA PHE A 109 -6.45 -1.73 1.54
C PHE A 109 -7.17 -0.36 1.49
N TYR A 110 -6.50 0.68 1.01
CA TYR A 110 -7.12 2.00 0.83
C TYR A 110 -8.13 2.05 -0.32
N GLU A 111 -7.95 1.26 -1.39
CA GLU A 111 -8.93 1.15 -2.48
C GLU A 111 -10.21 0.44 -2.03
N ASP A 112 -10.08 -0.65 -1.26
CA ASP A 112 -11.21 -1.50 -0.86
C ASP A 112 -11.93 -0.96 0.39
N PHE A 113 -11.22 -0.29 1.30
CA PHE A 113 -11.76 0.18 2.60
C PHE A 113 -11.64 1.70 2.82
N GLY A 114 -11.05 2.44 1.87
CA GLY A 114 -10.99 3.90 1.94
C GLY A 114 -12.39 4.54 1.83
N PHE A 115 -12.75 5.33 2.85
CA PHE A 115 -13.94 6.18 2.94
C PHE A 115 -15.32 5.52 2.88
N GLN A 116 -15.47 4.24 3.26
CA GLN A 116 -16.78 3.70 3.68
C GLN A 116 -16.70 2.78 4.89
N ALA A 117 -16.47 3.36 6.07
CA ALA A 117 -16.85 2.73 7.33
C ALA A 117 -17.39 3.79 8.28
N LYS A 118 -18.68 4.12 8.15
CA LYS A 118 -19.47 4.59 9.29
C LYS A 118 -19.77 3.37 10.16
N HIS A 119 -18.81 2.99 11.00
CA HIS A 119 -19.10 2.13 12.13
C HIS A 119 -18.87 2.93 13.41
N GLU A 120 -19.98 3.27 14.06
CA GLU A 120 -19.98 3.60 15.48
C GLU A 120 -19.57 2.34 16.23
N HIS A 121 -18.32 2.24 16.69
CA HIS A 121 -17.97 1.35 17.79
C HIS A 121 -16.92 1.99 18.69
N GLU A 122 -17.20 1.84 19.98
CA GLU A 122 -16.56 2.37 21.16
C GLU A 122 -15.05 2.11 21.24
N ASN A 123 -14.32 3.14 21.68
CA ASN A 123 -13.04 3.16 22.38
C ASN A 123 -12.03 2.03 22.08
N ILE A 124 -11.24 2.22 21.03
CA ILE A 124 -9.97 1.50 20.79
C ILE A 124 -8.80 2.17 21.55
N GLU A 125 -9.05 3.33 22.18
CA GLU A 125 -8.03 4.16 22.85
C GLU A 125 -7.34 3.50 24.05
N GLU A 126 -7.93 2.50 24.69
CA GLU A 126 -7.33 1.84 25.87
C GLU A 126 -6.23 0.81 25.53
N ALA A 127 -6.17 0.28 24.29
CA ALA A 127 -5.25 -0.79 23.94
C ALA A 127 -3.83 -0.33 23.54
N PHE A 128 -3.66 0.97 23.26
CA PHE A 128 -2.40 1.53 22.76
C PHE A 128 -1.95 2.80 23.51
N ALA A 129 -2.40 2.99 24.75
CA ALA A 129 -2.03 4.15 25.56
C ALA A 129 -0.50 4.21 25.81
N ILE A 130 0.20 4.94 24.95
CA ILE A 130 1.49 5.55 25.22
C ILE A 130 1.20 6.81 26.05
N PRO A 131 2.01 7.17 27.07
CA PRO A 131 1.73 8.32 27.91
C PRO A 131 1.56 9.58 27.06
N VAL A 132 0.46 10.29 27.30
CA VAL A 132 0.17 11.61 26.72
C VAL A 132 1.18 12.60 27.29
N GLU A 133 2.09 13.07 26.45
CA GLU A 133 2.81 14.33 26.67
C GLU A 133 2.34 15.34 25.61
N ASP A 134 1.67 16.36 26.13
CA ASP A 134 1.37 17.70 25.63
C ASP A 134 0.68 17.89 24.26
N GLU A 135 -0.44 18.64 24.33
CA GLU A 135 -1.12 19.29 23.20
C GLU A 135 -0.19 20.31 22.52
N GLU A 136 0.79 19.84 21.76
CA GLU A 136 1.43 20.63 20.71
C GLU A 136 0.77 20.27 19.38
N THR A 137 0.33 21.29 18.64
CA THR A 137 -0.15 21.16 17.26
C THR A 137 0.88 20.37 16.43
N HIS A 138 0.69 19.07 16.25
CA HIS A 138 1.63 18.20 15.56
C HIS A 138 1.59 18.49 14.06
N THR A 139 2.30 19.53 13.62
CA THR A 139 2.63 19.68 12.20
C THR A 139 3.60 18.57 11.81
N GLU A 140 3.22 17.75 10.83
CA GLU A 140 4.10 16.73 10.27
C GLU A 140 5.20 17.38 9.44
N ILE A 141 6.43 16.87 9.51
CA ILE A 141 7.54 17.32 8.64
C ILE A 141 7.94 16.16 7.74
N ILE A 142 7.79 16.32 6.42
CA ILE A 142 8.35 15.39 5.45
C ILE A 142 9.81 15.80 5.23
N ALA A 143 10.73 14.98 5.73
CA ALA A 143 12.16 15.26 5.67
C ALA A 143 12.71 15.22 4.24
N SER A 144 13.72 16.03 3.96
CA SER A 144 14.47 16.04 2.71
C SER A 144 15.06 14.65 2.45
N GLY A 145 14.90 14.13 1.24
CA GLY A 145 15.30 12.76 0.89
C GLY A 145 14.30 11.67 1.32
N SER A 146 13.11 12.02 1.82
CA SER A 146 12.02 11.05 2.02
C SER A 146 11.49 10.54 0.69
N PHE A 147 11.21 9.24 0.59
CA PHE A 147 10.60 8.65 -0.60
C PHE A 147 9.11 9.02 -0.68
N LEU A 148 8.71 9.65 -1.79
CA LEU A 148 7.34 10.08 -2.03
C LEU A 148 6.61 9.02 -2.85
N GLN A 149 5.84 8.19 -2.17
CA GLN A 149 4.92 7.28 -2.83
C GLN A 149 3.86 8.10 -3.56
N THR A 150 3.88 8.04 -4.90
CA THR A 150 3.15 8.98 -5.76
C THR A 150 2.09 8.29 -6.62
N TYR A 151 0.90 8.87 -6.68
CA TYR A 151 -0.31 8.33 -7.32
C TYR A 151 -0.96 9.36 -8.23
N CYS A 152 -1.70 8.87 -9.23
CA CYS A 152 -2.51 9.74 -10.07
C CYS A 152 -3.73 10.28 -9.29
N PRO A 153 -3.98 11.60 -9.26
CA PRO A 153 -5.15 12.15 -8.58
C PRO A 153 -6.48 11.68 -9.18
N HIS A 154 -6.50 11.28 -10.47
CA HIS A 154 -7.70 10.88 -11.19
C HIS A 154 -8.01 9.38 -11.12
N CYS A 155 -7.03 8.52 -11.38
CA CYS A 155 -7.23 7.07 -11.44
C CYS A 155 -6.66 6.31 -10.24
N LYS A 156 -6.01 7.01 -9.31
CA LYS A 156 -5.41 6.49 -8.07
C LYS A 156 -4.30 5.45 -8.22
N ARG A 157 -3.97 5.03 -9.45
CA ARG A 157 -2.84 4.12 -9.71
C ARG A 157 -1.50 4.78 -9.36
N SER A 158 -0.60 3.96 -8.80
CA SER A 158 0.79 4.34 -8.56
C SER A 158 1.45 4.79 -9.86
N MET A 159 2.17 5.91 -9.79
CA MET A 159 2.97 6.43 -10.90
C MET A 159 4.47 6.12 -10.72
N ILE A 160 4.81 5.29 -9.73
CA ILE A 160 6.15 4.77 -9.52
C ILE A 160 6.35 3.52 -10.40
N GLU A 161 7.39 3.53 -11.23
CA GLU A 161 7.79 2.40 -12.06
C GLU A 161 9.33 2.27 -12.02
N SER A 162 9.84 1.10 -11.65
CA SER A 162 11.28 0.85 -11.50
C SER A 162 11.98 1.89 -10.61
N ASP A 163 11.40 2.16 -9.43
CA ASP A 163 11.87 3.13 -8.43
C ASP A 163 11.92 4.59 -8.88
N MET A 164 11.27 4.92 -10.01
CA MET A 164 11.22 6.27 -10.57
C MET A 164 9.78 6.72 -10.74
N LEU A 165 9.50 8.00 -10.48
CA LEU A 165 8.23 8.61 -10.84
C LEU A 165 8.15 8.77 -12.36
N LYS A 166 7.26 8.03 -12.99
CA LYS A 166 7.06 8.04 -14.45
C LYS A 166 5.83 8.87 -14.81
N LEU A 167 6.05 9.90 -15.61
CA LEU A 167 4.99 10.77 -16.13
C LEU A 167 5.03 10.77 -17.66
N LYS A 168 3.87 10.81 -18.30
CA LYS A 168 3.79 11.03 -19.73
C LYS A 168 3.84 12.53 -20.00
N ILE A 169 4.57 12.95 -21.02
CA ILE A 169 4.77 14.37 -21.35
C ILE A 169 4.53 14.61 -22.83
N ILE A 170 4.07 15.83 -23.14
CA ILE A 170 3.94 16.35 -24.50
C ILE A 170 4.73 17.66 -24.57
N ASN A 171 5.63 17.78 -25.54
CA ASN A 171 6.41 19.01 -25.75
C ASN A 171 5.71 19.99 -26.72
N ASP A 172 6.32 21.15 -26.96
CA ASP A 172 5.81 22.17 -27.87
C ASP A 172 5.68 21.70 -29.33
N ASN A 173 6.50 20.72 -29.74
CA ASN A 173 6.48 20.12 -31.07
C ASN A 173 5.37 19.06 -31.21
N ASN A 174 4.53 18.86 -30.20
CA ASN A 174 3.56 17.77 -30.08
C ASN A 174 4.18 16.37 -30.06
N GLU A 175 5.47 16.25 -29.73
CA GLU A 175 6.09 14.95 -29.51
C GLU A 175 5.71 14.45 -28.11
N SER A 176 5.23 13.21 -28.05
CA SER A 176 4.88 12.54 -26.79
C SER A 176 6.01 11.62 -26.33
N GLY A 177 6.27 11.63 -25.03
CA GLY A 177 7.26 10.74 -24.42
C GLY A 177 7.00 10.55 -22.93
N TYR A 178 8.02 10.06 -22.23
CA TYR A 178 8.01 9.90 -20.79
C TYR A 178 9.13 10.72 -20.16
N ILE A 179 8.86 11.21 -18.95
CA ILE A 179 9.85 11.72 -18.03
C ILE A 179 9.86 10.82 -16.79
N LEU A 180 11.07 10.50 -16.34
CA LEU A 180 11.35 9.73 -15.14
C LEU A 180 12.01 10.70 -14.17
N LEU A 181 11.37 10.95 -13.05
CA LEU A 181 11.84 11.81 -11.97
C LEU A 181 12.22 10.94 -10.78
N SER A 182 13.17 11.39 -9.97
CA SER A 182 13.37 10.78 -8.65
C SER A 182 12.12 11.00 -7.78
N PRO A 183 11.64 9.96 -7.08
CA PRO A 183 10.53 10.07 -6.13
C PRO A 183 10.97 10.60 -4.76
N PHE A 184 12.25 10.86 -4.53
CA PHE A 184 12.72 11.39 -3.24
C PHE A 184 12.58 12.91 -3.16
N LEU A 185 12.06 13.43 -2.05
CA LEU A 185 11.92 14.86 -1.80
C LEU A 185 13.28 15.57 -1.93
N ASN A 186 13.33 16.72 -2.58
CA ASN A 186 14.54 17.50 -2.86
C ASN A 186 15.63 16.80 -3.70
N VAL A 187 15.31 15.67 -4.35
CA VAL A 187 16.23 14.97 -5.28
C VAL A 187 15.76 15.18 -6.72
N PHE A 188 16.42 16.08 -7.44
CA PHE A 188 16.00 16.55 -8.77
C PHE A 188 16.60 15.76 -9.95
N SER A 189 16.88 14.46 -9.78
CA SER A 189 17.38 13.64 -10.88
C SER A 189 16.26 13.40 -11.90
N THR A 190 16.57 13.57 -13.19
CA THR A 190 15.58 13.48 -14.27
C THR A 190 16.15 12.74 -15.47
N LYS A 191 15.33 11.90 -16.11
CA LYS A 191 15.60 11.28 -17.42
C LYS A 191 14.37 11.47 -18.30
N SER A 192 14.55 11.67 -19.60
CA SER A 192 13.43 11.80 -20.53
C SER A 192 13.68 11.00 -21.81
N THR A 193 12.61 10.48 -22.41
CA THR A 193 12.65 9.79 -23.70
C THR A 193 12.55 10.74 -24.89
N ILE A 194 12.25 12.01 -24.65
CA ILE A 194 12.19 13.06 -25.66
C ILE A 194 13.06 14.25 -25.24
N PHE A 195 13.44 15.08 -26.20
CA PHE A 195 14.20 16.29 -25.90
C PHE A 195 13.29 17.33 -25.24
N LEU A 196 13.74 17.84 -24.09
CA LEU A 196 13.12 18.94 -23.37
C LEU A 196 14.11 20.10 -23.32
N GLN A 197 13.72 21.25 -23.87
CA GLN A 197 14.54 22.45 -23.81
C GLN A 197 14.57 22.98 -22.38
N GLU A 198 15.77 23.34 -21.92
CA GLU A 198 15.93 24.01 -20.62
C GLU A 198 15.15 25.33 -20.62
N ASP A 199 14.60 25.69 -19.47
CA ASP A 199 13.79 26.89 -19.28
C ASP A 199 12.50 26.98 -20.11
N LYS A 200 12.02 25.87 -20.66
CA LYS A 200 10.71 25.81 -21.32
C LYS A 200 9.65 25.09 -20.50
N VAL A 201 8.42 25.57 -20.64
CA VAL A 201 7.21 24.96 -20.07
C VAL A 201 6.88 23.72 -20.89
N ILE A 202 6.66 22.60 -20.22
CA ILE A 202 6.15 21.38 -20.86
C ILE A 202 4.68 21.63 -21.19
N LYS A 203 4.30 21.42 -22.45
CA LYS A 203 2.94 21.68 -22.96
C LYS A 203 1.87 20.92 -22.19
N ASP A 204 2.12 19.66 -21.88
CA ASP A 204 1.22 18.85 -21.07
C ASP A 204 1.97 17.76 -20.29
N ILE A 205 1.51 17.48 -19.08
CA ILE A 205 1.98 16.39 -18.23
C ILE A 205 0.77 15.52 -17.92
N LYS A 206 0.86 14.23 -18.19
CA LYS A 206 -0.26 13.29 -18.14
C LYS A 206 0.09 12.08 -17.29
N CYS A 207 -0.96 11.48 -16.72
CA CYS A 207 -0.85 10.16 -16.10
C CYS A 207 -0.47 9.10 -17.15
N PRO A 208 0.52 8.24 -16.90
CA PRO A 208 0.87 7.15 -17.83
C PRO A 208 -0.22 6.07 -17.95
N HIS A 209 -1.15 6.00 -17.00
CA HIS A 209 -2.18 4.95 -16.94
C HIS A 209 -3.52 5.35 -17.54
N CYS A 210 -4.03 6.54 -17.21
CA CYS A 210 -5.33 7.01 -17.69
C CYS A 210 -5.25 8.10 -18.77
N ASP A 211 -4.05 8.58 -19.10
CA ASP A 211 -3.79 9.64 -20.08
C ASP A 211 -4.43 11.01 -19.77
N THR A 212 -5.06 11.15 -18.60
CA THR A 212 -5.60 12.43 -18.10
C THR A 212 -4.47 13.40 -17.81
N SER A 213 -4.64 14.67 -18.21
CA SER A 213 -3.71 15.76 -17.90
C SER A 213 -3.69 16.01 -16.39
N LEU A 214 -2.49 16.14 -15.86
CA LEU A 214 -2.19 16.47 -14.48
C LEU A 214 -1.99 17.97 -14.28
N ILE A 215 -1.98 18.77 -15.35
CA ILE A 215 -1.80 20.22 -15.28
C ILE A 215 -3.05 20.87 -14.68
N ILE A 216 -2.85 21.63 -13.61
CA ILE A 216 -3.89 22.40 -12.94
C ILE A 216 -3.97 23.79 -13.55
N LYS A 217 -5.19 24.27 -13.82
CA LYS A 217 -5.43 25.58 -14.48
C LYS A 217 -5.39 26.75 -13.50
N ASP A 218 -5.79 26.51 -12.25
CA ASP A 218 -6.03 27.55 -11.25
C ASP A 218 -4.87 27.73 -10.25
N LYS A 219 -3.72 27.09 -10.51
CA LYS A 219 -2.50 27.22 -9.69
C LYS A 219 -1.26 27.40 -10.56
N GLN A 220 -0.34 28.25 -10.11
CA GLN A 220 0.91 28.55 -10.79
C GLN A 220 2.09 28.36 -9.84
N CYS A 221 3.25 28.05 -10.42
CA CYS A 221 4.50 27.95 -9.68
C CYS A 221 4.84 29.32 -9.07
N GLU A 222 5.16 29.34 -7.79
CA GLU A 222 5.41 30.61 -7.08
C GLU A 222 6.70 31.29 -7.53
N VAL A 223 7.69 30.49 -7.96
CA VAL A 223 9.01 30.94 -8.41
C VAL A 223 9.00 31.45 -9.85
N CYS A 224 8.49 30.68 -10.80
CA CYS A 224 8.59 31.01 -12.24
C CYS A 224 7.25 31.29 -12.94
N LYS A 225 6.13 31.30 -12.19
CA LYS A 225 4.76 31.58 -12.67
C LYS A 225 4.27 30.66 -13.79
N SER A 226 4.96 29.55 -14.02
CA SER A 226 4.56 28.54 -15.00
C SER A 226 3.42 27.65 -14.44
N PRO A 227 2.66 26.95 -15.30
CA PRO A 227 1.66 25.99 -14.86
C PRO A 227 2.27 24.91 -13.96
N VAL A 228 1.44 24.32 -13.11
CA VAL A 228 1.85 23.23 -12.20
C VAL A 228 1.09 21.96 -12.51
N ALA A 229 1.73 20.82 -12.33
CA ALA A 229 1.08 19.52 -12.34
C ALA A 229 0.78 19.07 -10.91
N ALA A 230 -0.39 18.47 -10.69
CA ALA A 230 -0.75 17.85 -9.42
C ALA A 230 -0.53 16.33 -9.48
N VAL A 231 0.08 15.80 -8.44
CA VAL A 231 0.18 14.38 -8.15
C VAL A 231 -0.26 14.14 -6.71
N SER A 232 -0.85 13.00 -6.40
CA SER A 232 -1.19 12.68 -5.02
C SER A 232 -0.01 11.94 -4.37
N ILE A 233 0.46 12.38 -3.21
CA ILE A 233 1.47 11.64 -2.44
C ILE A 233 0.87 11.10 -1.14
N SER A 234 1.42 9.99 -0.65
CA SER A 234 1.06 9.48 0.67
C SER A 234 1.85 10.20 1.76
N ALA A 235 1.13 10.80 2.71
CA ALA A 235 1.67 11.36 3.95
C ALA A 235 0.81 10.86 5.12
N ARG A 236 1.44 10.24 6.13
CA ARG A 236 0.77 9.43 7.18
C ARG A 236 -0.31 8.48 6.62
N THR A 237 -1.57 8.75 6.95
CA THR A 237 -2.75 7.91 6.69
C THR A 237 -3.62 8.47 5.57
N ARG A 238 -3.15 9.49 4.85
CA ARG A 238 -3.92 10.23 3.84
C ARG A 238 -3.13 10.43 2.55
N LEU A 239 -3.86 10.73 1.47
CA LEU A 239 -3.30 11.21 0.21
C LEU A 239 -3.45 12.72 0.15
N ILE A 240 -2.35 13.42 -0.12
CA ILE A 240 -2.33 14.88 -0.23
C ILE A 240 -1.92 15.30 -1.63
N ASP A 241 -2.33 16.50 -2.03
CA ASP A 241 -1.98 17.05 -3.34
C ASP A 241 -0.59 17.69 -3.29
N PHE A 242 0.31 17.13 -4.09
CA PHE A 242 1.67 17.61 -4.27
C PHE A 242 1.82 18.22 -5.67
N TYR A 243 2.28 19.46 -5.72
CA TYR A 243 2.42 20.21 -6.95
C TYR A 243 3.87 20.24 -7.41
N ILE A 244 4.07 20.05 -8.71
CA ILE A 244 5.37 20.10 -9.36
C ILE A 244 5.31 21.12 -10.50
N CYS A 245 6.33 21.96 -10.62
CA CYS A 245 6.40 22.92 -11.73
C CYS A 245 6.54 22.22 -13.09
N SER A 246 5.77 22.65 -14.09
CA SER A 246 5.86 22.13 -15.47
C SER A 246 7.05 22.67 -16.27
N LYS A 247 7.77 23.66 -15.76
CA LYS A 247 8.92 24.27 -16.45
C LYS A 247 10.19 23.45 -16.21
N LYS A 248 10.84 23.01 -17.29
CA LYS A 248 12.13 22.31 -17.22
C LYS A 248 13.19 23.24 -16.61
N GLY A 249 13.86 22.75 -15.58
CA GLY A 249 14.88 23.50 -14.83
C GLY A 249 14.36 24.15 -13.54
N CYS A 250 13.04 24.25 -13.36
CA CYS A 250 12.46 24.71 -12.11
C CYS A 250 12.42 23.59 -11.07
N ARG A 251 12.87 23.88 -9.85
CA ARG A 251 12.92 22.95 -8.71
C ARG A 251 11.77 23.15 -7.71
N TRP A 252 10.87 24.07 -8.02
CA TRP A 252 9.74 24.36 -7.15
C TRP A 252 8.75 23.20 -7.12
N HIS A 253 8.31 22.92 -5.91
CA HIS A 253 7.25 22.00 -5.57
C HIS A 253 6.52 22.57 -4.34
N GLY A 254 5.28 22.15 -4.10
CA GLY A 254 4.47 22.66 -2.99
C GLY A 254 3.26 21.80 -2.70
N LEU A 255 2.53 22.13 -1.62
CA LEU A 255 1.33 21.42 -1.18
C LEU A 255 0.06 22.23 -1.43
N SER A 256 -1.11 21.64 -1.18
CA SER A 256 -2.39 22.37 -1.16
C SER A 256 -2.51 23.23 0.10
N GLU A 257 -3.26 24.33 0.04
CA GLU A 257 -3.43 25.23 1.20
C GLU A 257 -4.08 24.50 2.39
N ASP A 258 -4.97 23.54 2.11
CA ASP A 258 -5.60 22.70 3.13
C ASP A 258 -4.56 21.78 3.80
N ASP A 259 -3.63 21.22 3.02
CA ASP A 259 -2.60 20.30 3.51
C ASP A 259 -1.43 21.03 4.22
N MET A 260 -1.15 22.29 3.86
CA MET A 260 -0.08 23.11 4.47
C MET A 260 -0.29 23.39 5.95
N ASN A 261 -1.53 23.32 6.44
CA ASN A 261 -1.84 23.53 7.85
C ASN A 261 -1.40 22.33 8.72
N GLU A 262 -1.38 21.13 8.14
CA GLU A 262 -1.07 19.88 8.86
C GLU A 262 0.33 19.34 8.52
N ILE A 263 0.88 19.67 7.35
CA ILE A 263 2.10 19.08 6.79
C ILE A 263 3.05 20.16 6.28
N LYS A 264 4.31 20.06 6.68
CA LYS A 264 5.44 20.89 6.24
C LYS A 264 6.45 20.05 5.47
N LEU A 265 7.02 20.63 4.42
CA LEU A 265 8.14 20.04 3.70
C LEU A 265 9.45 20.62 4.24
N GLU A 266 10.41 19.77 4.59
CA GLU A 266 11.75 20.23 4.97
C GLU A 266 12.45 20.84 3.76
N ASP A 267 12.99 22.06 3.94
CA ASP A 267 13.59 22.91 2.90
C ASP A 267 12.63 23.47 1.82
N SER A 268 11.32 23.56 2.05
CA SER A 268 10.49 24.39 1.17
C SER A 268 10.98 25.84 1.24
N LEU A 269 11.06 26.52 0.09
CA LEU A 269 11.41 27.94 0.00
C LEU A 269 10.34 28.86 0.63
N GLU A 270 9.46 28.33 1.48
CA GLU A 270 8.29 28.99 2.09
C GLU A 270 8.59 29.50 3.51
N TRP A 271 9.85 29.80 3.83
CA TRP A 271 10.25 30.48 5.07
C TRP A 271 10.60 31.95 4.86
#